data_AF-A0A5C3NRF0-F1
#
_entry.id   AF-A0A5C3NRF0-F1
#
_cell.length_a   1.000
_cell.length_b   1.000
_cell.length_c   1.000
_cell.angle_alpha   90.00
_cell.angle_beta   90.00
_cell.angle_gamma   90.00
#
_symmetry.space_group_name_H-M   'P 1'
#
loop_
_entity.id
_entity.type
_entity.pdbx_description
1 polymer ?
#
loop_
_entity_poly.entity_id
_entity_poly.type
_entity_poly.pdbx_seq_one_letter_code
_entity_poly.pdbx_strand_id
1 'polypeptide(L)'
;MASIAKDHPSFPELASILPDADRTILSGLSDTEMRSWTMAKIEEYRHCLRALVAIHNLVAPVHRLPDEVLSHIFTYAWHERQSLRLGHICRRWRRVLLDTPKFWVDAVQGECLHAAGEFRDPPGYIAAVLERSGRLPIRLSVFHYTETLSLSMKPHLWRITVLLVHAETTDEVEELHRTLSEGLPVLTMLLVRYNPERCLCDHRDAVGHCERSTPRMYLDPLPAHSLPRLRHV
;
A
#
# COMPACT_ATOMS: atom_id res chain seq x y z
N MET A 1 62.30 -3.22 -10.29
CA MET A 1 60.92 -3.76 -10.19
C MET A 1 60.00 -2.56 -10.05
N ALA A 2 59.22 -2.24 -11.08
CA ALA A 2 58.45 -0.99 -11.12
C ALA A 2 57.22 -1.05 -10.19
N SER A 3 56.98 0.03 -9.45
CA SER A 3 55.78 0.17 -8.63
C SER A 3 54.58 0.44 -9.55
N ILE A 4 53.57 -0.43 -9.51
CA ILE A 4 52.32 -0.22 -10.22
C ILE A 4 51.52 0.82 -9.44
N ALA A 5 51.55 2.08 -9.91
CA ALA A 5 50.61 3.08 -9.46
C ALA A 5 49.20 2.59 -9.78
N LYS A 6 48.35 2.49 -8.76
CA LYS A 6 46.92 2.28 -8.97
C LYS A 6 46.31 3.59 -9.41
N ASP A 7 46.03 3.72 -10.70
CA ASP A 7 45.15 4.77 -11.22
C ASP A 7 43.74 4.54 -10.65
N HIS A 8 43.48 5.11 -9.47
CA HIS A 8 42.10 5.23 -8.99
C HIS A 8 41.36 6.19 -9.93
N PRO A 9 40.11 5.86 -10.35
CA PRO A 9 39.27 6.81 -11.04
C PRO A 9 39.04 8.02 -10.13
N SER A 10 39.67 9.13 -10.47
CA SER A 10 39.56 10.37 -9.70
C SER A 10 38.14 10.93 -9.87
N PHE A 11 37.42 11.09 -8.75
CA PHE A 11 36.11 11.74 -8.69
C PHE A 11 36.22 13.13 -8.02
N PRO A 12 37.05 14.07 -8.54
CA PRO A 12 37.41 15.29 -7.81
C PRO A 12 36.20 16.20 -7.57
N GLU A 13 35.29 16.27 -8.54
CA GLU A 13 34.03 17.03 -8.43
C GLU A 13 33.15 16.50 -7.30
N LEU A 14 32.94 15.17 -7.23
CA LEU A 14 32.13 14.54 -6.18
C LEU A 14 32.80 14.64 -4.80
N ALA A 15 34.14 14.48 -4.75
CA ALA A 15 34.90 14.62 -3.52
C ALA A 15 34.85 16.04 -2.95
N SER A 16 34.81 17.08 -3.81
CA SER A 16 34.77 18.48 -3.39
C SER A 16 33.57 18.85 -2.51
N ILE A 17 32.47 18.11 -2.63
CA ILE A 17 31.23 18.29 -1.85
C ILE A 17 31.38 17.79 -0.40
N LEU A 18 32.35 16.91 -0.13
CA LEU A 18 32.57 16.31 1.19
C LEU A 18 33.36 17.26 2.13
N PRO A 19 33.20 17.13 3.46
CA PRO A 19 34.07 17.77 4.44
C PRO A 19 35.55 17.43 4.22
N ASP A 20 36.47 18.34 4.56
CA ASP A 20 37.91 18.17 4.29
C ASP A 20 38.49 16.90 4.94
N ALA A 21 38.08 16.59 6.17
CA ALA A 21 38.50 15.37 6.88
C ALA A 21 38.06 14.08 6.18
N ASP A 22 36.89 14.10 5.54
CA ASP A 22 36.35 12.94 4.84
C ASP A 22 37.05 12.77 3.47
N ARG A 23 37.45 13.87 2.81
CA ARG A 23 38.28 13.82 1.59
C ARG A 23 39.67 13.24 1.85
N THR A 24 40.34 13.64 2.94
CA THR A 24 41.71 13.17 3.23
C THR A 24 41.75 11.67 3.48
N ILE A 25 40.76 11.10 4.17
CA ILE A 25 40.64 9.65 4.36
C ILE A 25 40.42 8.95 3.00
N LEU A 26 39.52 9.46 2.16
CA LEU A 26 39.18 8.83 0.87
C LEU A 26 40.38 8.64 -0.05
N SER A 27 41.32 9.60 -0.05
CA SER A 27 42.51 9.58 -0.93
C SER A 27 43.53 8.46 -0.62
N GLY A 28 43.40 7.76 0.51
CA GLY A 28 44.32 6.69 0.94
C GLY A 28 43.77 5.27 0.86
N LEU A 29 42.52 5.07 0.43
CA LEU A 29 41.82 3.77 0.49
C LEU A 29 41.86 3.01 -0.84
N SER A 30 42.01 1.68 -0.79
CA SER A 30 41.74 0.82 -1.96
C SER A 30 40.25 0.75 -2.30
N ASP A 31 39.87 0.29 -3.50
CA ASP A 31 38.47 0.33 -3.96
C ASP A 31 37.47 -0.40 -3.03
N THR A 32 37.90 -1.51 -2.41
CA THR A 32 37.08 -2.28 -1.46
C THR A 32 36.88 -1.53 -0.14
N GLU A 33 37.95 -0.89 0.35
CA GLU A 33 37.92 -0.06 1.55
C GLU A 33 37.10 1.21 1.30
N MET A 34 37.29 1.85 0.14
CA MET A 34 36.54 3.02 -0.31
C MET A 34 35.04 2.72 -0.41
N ARG A 35 34.64 1.57 -0.99
CA ARG A 35 33.22 1.13 -1.02
C ARG A 35 32.66 0.90 0.39
N SER A 36 33.44 0.30 1.28
CA SER A 36 33.01 0.00 2.66
C SER A 36 32.88 1.29 3.49
N TRP A 37 33.86 2.18 3.38
CA TRP A 37 33.90 3.48 4.06
C TRP A 37 32.82 4.42 3.53
N THR A 38 32.60 4.50 2.21
CA THR A 38 31.54 5.34 1.64
C THR A 38 30.15 4.89 2.09
N MET A 39 29.90 3.57 2.16
CA MET A 39 28.65 3.04 2.73
C MET A 39 28.47 3.40 4.20
N ALA A 40 29.54 3.35 5.01
CA ALA A 40 29.49 3.76 6.41
C ALA A 40 29.20 5.28 6.55
N LYS A 41 29.87 6.12 5.77
CA LYS A 41 29.67 7.58 5.78
C LYS A 41 28.32 8.02 5.22
N ILE A 42 27.78 7.31 4.24
CA ILE A 42 26.40 7.51 3.79
C ILE A 42 25.41 7.32 4.95
N GLU A 43 25.61 6.31 5.81
CA GLU A 43 24.71 6.11 6.96
C GLU A 43 24.96 7.11 8.10
N GLU A 44 26.21 7.52 8.32
CA GLU A 44 26.57 8.61 9.25
C GLU A 44 25.90 9.94 8.85
N TYR A 45 26.04 10.37 7.59
CA TYR A 45 25.38 11.59 7.10
C TYR A 45 23.85 11.48 7.12
N ARG A 46 23.28 10.31 6.82
CA ARG A 46 21.84 10.08 7.02
C ARG A 46 21.44 10.20 8.48
N HIS A 47 22.28 9.79 9.43
CA HIS A 47 22.02 9.99 10.86
C HIS A 47 22.02 11.49 11.21
N CYS A 48 23.06 12.22 10.81
CA CYS A 48 23.16 13.68 11.02
C CYS A 48 22.00 14.44 10.37
N LEU A 49 21.63 14.13 9.13
CA LEU A 49 20.49 14.74 8.43
C LEU A 49 19.17 14.47 9.17
N ARG A 50 18.92 13.22 9.61
CA ARG A 50 17.74 12.87 10.42
C ARG A 50 17.69 13.65 11.74
N ALA A 51 18.83 13.89 12.38
CA ALA A 51 18.90 14.69 13.60
C ALA A 51 18.62 16.19 13.35
N LEU A 52 19.24 16.78 12.32
CA LEU A 52 19.01 18.19 11.95
C LEU A 52 17.54 18.45 11.56
N VAL A 53 16.94 17.56 10.77
CA VAL A 53 15.51 17.63 10.41
C VAL A 53 14.62 17.48 11.65
N ALA A 54 14.97 16.60 12.60
CA ALA A 54 14.22 16.48 13.84
C ALA A 54 14.29 17.76 14.70
N ILE A 55 15.44 18.41 14.79
CA ILE A 55 15.62 19.69 15.51
C ILE A 55 14.82 20.81 14.82
N HIS A 56 14.91 20.91 13.49
CA HIS A 56 14.14 21.89 12.69
C HIS A 56 12.63 21.71 12.90
N ASN A 57 12.14 20.47 12.86
CA ASN A 57 10.73 20.16 13.11
C ASN A 57 10.30 20.46 14.56
N LEU A 58 11.18 20.27 15.55
CA LEU A 58 10.87 20.52 16.96
C LEU A 58 10.61 22.01 17.25
N VAL A 59 11.28 22.92 16.54
CA VAL A 59 11.08 24.38 16.70
C VAL A 59 9.91 24.92 15.87
N ALA A 60 9.36 24.15 14.94
CA ALA A 60 8.22 24.56 14.13
C ALA A 60 6.94 24.73 14.98
N PRO A 61 6.12 25.79 14.78
CA PRO A 61 4.92 26.05 15.60
C PRO A 61 3.93 24.87 15.62
N VAL A 62 3.80 24.15 14.51
CA VAL A 62 2.91 22.98 14.38
C VAL A 62 3.30 21.84 15.32
N HIS A 63 4.56 21.77 15.78
CA HIS A 63 5.04 20.79 16.74
C HIS A 63 4.58 21.07 18.18
N ARG A 64 3.94 22.22 18.43
CA ARG A 64 3.32 22.60 19.72
C ARG A 64 1.82 22.29 19.80
N LEU A 65 1.17 21.94 18.68
CA LEU A 65 -0.22 21.48 18.71
C LEU A 65 -0.34 20.20 19.57
N PRO A 66 -1.45 19.97 20.30
CA PRO A 66 -1.76 18.67 20.91
C PRO A 66 -1.93 17.54 19.89
N ASP A 67 -1.83 16.28 20.33
CA ASP A 67 -1.99 15.12 19.43
C ASP A 67 -3.43 15.02 18.90
N GLU A 68 -4.42 15.44 19.69
CA GLU A 68 -5.84 15.47 19.34
C GLU A 68 -6.13 16.46 18.20
N VAL A 69 -5.50 17.64 18.25
CA VAL A 69 -5.62 18.66 17.20
C VAL A 69 -4.94 18.19 15.92
N LEU A 70 -3.77 17.56 16.03
CA LEU A 70 -3.06 16.99 14.89
C LEU A 70 -3.83 15.82 14.25
N SER A 71 -4.42 14.95 15.07
CA SER A 71 -5.33 13.89 14.63
C SER A 71 -6.54 14.47 13.90
N HIS A 72 -7.17 15.51 14.45
CA HIS A 72 -8.31 16.19 13.80
C HIS A 72 -7.94 16.81 12.45
N ILE A 73 -6.76 17.45 12.34
CA ILE A 73 -6.22 17.93 11.05
C ILE A 73 -6.07 16.77 10.06
N PHE A 74 -5.53 15.62 10.49
CA PHE A 74 -5.40 14.46 9.62
C PHE A 74 -6.75 13.94 9.11
N THR A 75 -7.84 14.07 9.87
CA THR A 75 -9.20 13.68 9.39
C THR A 75 -9.74 14.52 8.23
N TYR A 76 -9.07 15.61 7.84
CA TYR A 76 -9.38 16.38 6.63
C TYR A 76 -8.24 16.38 5.61
N ALA A 77 -7.15 15.65 5.88
CA ALA A 77 -5.94 15.68 5.08
C ALA A 77 -5.84 14.52 4.08
N TRP A 78 -6.86 13.66 3.96
CA TRP A 78 -6.89 12.61 2.95
C TRP A 78 -7.17 13.20 1.56
N HIS A 79 -6.20 13.07 0.67
CA HIS A 79 -6.26 13.46 -0.74
C HIS A 79 -5.30 12.55 -1.51
N GLU A 80 -5.76 11.31 -1.71
CA GLU A 80 -4.99 10.19 -2.31
C GLU A 80 -3.78 9.72 -1.47
N ARG A 81 -3.07 8.72 -2.00
CA ARG A 81 -1.82 8.15 -1.44
C ARG A 81 -0.73 9.18 -1.16
N GLN A 82 -0.79 10.36 -1.77
CA GLN A 82 0.12 11.46 -1.48
C GLN A 82 0.05 11.91 -0.02
N SER A 83 -1.12 11.81 0.62
CA SER A 83 -1.32 12.10 2.05
C SER A 83 -0.53 11.19 2.98
N LEU A 84 -0.07 10.02 2.54
CA LEU A 84 0.84 9.17 3.32
C LEU A 84 2.19 9.88 3.62
N ARG A 85 2.55 10.92 2.85
CA ARG A 85 3.72 11.77 3.10
C ARG A 85 3.65 12.53 4.44
N LEU A 86 2.46 12.73 5.00
CA LEU A 86 2.29 13.28 6.36
C LEU A 86 3.04 12.43 7.41
N GLY A 87 3.05 11.11 7.21
CA GLY A 87 3.78 10.14 8.04
C GLY A 87 5.29 10.10 7.83
N HIS A 88 5.85 10.98 6.99
CA HIS A 88 7.29 11.16 6.77
C HIS A 88 7.85 12.47 7.32
N ILE A 89 7.00 13.42 7.77
CA ILE A 89 7.43 14.72 8.30
C ILE A 89 8.25 14.54 9.58
N CYS A 90 7.71 13.86 10.59
CA CYS A 90 8.47 13.48 11.79
C CYS A 90 7.88 12.24 12.47
N ARG A 91 8.63 11.66 13.43
CA ARG A 91 8.19 10.47 14.18
C ARG A 91 6.85 10.68 14.91
N ARG A 92 6.61 11.89 15.43
CA ARG A 92 5.36 12.24 16.13
C ARG A 92 4.16 12.24 15.16
N TRP A 93 4.30 12.90 14.01
CA TRP A 93 3.26 12.90 12.98
C TRP A 93 2.96 11.49 12.49
N ARG A 94 3.99 10.68 12.26
CA ARG A 94 3.82 9.26 11.90
C ARG A 94 3.00 8.49 12.93
N ARG A 95 3.32 8.62 14.23
CA ARG A 95 2.55 7.98 15.31
C ARG A 95 1.09 8.41 15.27
N VAL A 96 0.84 9.72 15.38
CA VAL A 96 -0.53 10.26 15.44
C VAL A 96 -1.34 9.90 14.19
N LEU A 97 -0.72 9.88 13.01
CA LEU A 97 -1.39 9.47 11.76
C LEU A 97 -1.77 7.98 11.78
N LEU A 98 -0.86 7.10 12.20
CA LEU A 98 -1.15 5.67 12.36
C LEU A 98 -2.26 5.44 13.39
N ASP A 99 -2.28 6.23 14.46
CA ASP A 99 -3.26 6.17 15.57
C ASP A 99 -4.56 6.97 15.29
N THR A 100 -4.81 7.42 14.05
CA THR A 100 -6.03 8.18 13.66
C THR A 100 -6.93 7.36 12.72
N PRO A 101 -7.86 6.52 13.23
CA PRO A 101 -8.65 5.61 12.39
C PRO A 101 -9.47 6.29 11.29
N LYS A 102 -9.96 7.51 11.51
CA LYS A 102 -10.76 8.25 10.51
C LYS A 102 -9.98 8.50 9.21
N PHE A 103 -8.70 8.87 9.30
CA PHE A 103 -7.83 9.04 8.12
C PHE A 103 -7.73 7.77 7.28
N TRP A 104 -7.67 6.60 7.93
CA TRP A 104 -7.60 5.31 7.24
C TRP A 104 -8.95 4.86 6.70
N VAL A 105 -10.06 5.24 7.34
CA VAL A 105 -11.40 5.08 6.74
C VAL A 105 -11.47 5.87 5.44
N ASP A 106 -11.08 7.15 5.44
CA ASP A 106 -11.11 7.99 4.24
C ASP A 106 -10.18 7.44 3.15
N ALA A 107 -9.04 6.86 3.53
CA ALA A 107 -8.16 6.12 2.61
C ALA A 107 -8.85 4.90 1.96
N VAL A 108 -9.52 4.05 2.75
CA VAL A 108 -10.25 2.88 2.24
C VAL A 108 -11.46 3.28 1.38
N GLN A 109 -12.12 4.41 1.68
CA GLN A 109 -13.28 4.89 0.94
C GLN A 109 -12.93 5.68 -0.33
N GLY A 110 -11.80 6.38 -0.33
CA GLY A 110 -11.36 7.26 -1.42
C GLY A 110 -10.50 6.60 -2.48
N GLU A 111 -10.19 5.30 -2.34
CA GLU A 111 -9.39 4.52 -3.28
C GLU A 111 -10.15 3.35 -3.89
N CYS A 112 -9.71 2.93 -5.08
CA CYS A 112 -9.91 1.58 -5.57
C CYS A 112 -8.68 0.76 -5.17
N LEU A 113 -8.86 -0.29 -4.38
CA LEU A 113 -7.77 -1.17 -3.96
C LEU A 113 -7.60 -2.31 -4.97
N HIS A 114 -6.37 -2.58 -5.38
CA HIS A 114 -6.05 -3.58 -6.41
C HIS A 114 -5.32 -4.76 -5.77
N ALA A 115 -5.96 -5.91 -5.60
CA ALA A 115 -5.30 -7.05 -4.94
C ALA A 115 -4.30 -7.79 -5.86
N ALA A 116 -4.50 -7.69 -7.19
CA ALA A 116 -3.69 -8.29 -8.23
C ALA A 116 -3.61 -7.36 -9.47
N GLY A 117 -3.14 -7.89 -10.60
CA GLY A 117 -2.99 -7.14 -11.86
C GLY A 117 -1.74 -6.25 -11.94
N GLU A 118 -1.62 -5.48 -13.03
CA GLU A 118 -0.54 -4.52 -13.26
C GLU A 118 -0.52 -3.41 -12.18
N PHE A 119 -1.70 -2.95 -11.76
CA PHE A 119 -1.90 -1.88 -10.79
C PHE A 119 -1.95 -2.36 -9.32
N ARG A 120 -1.50 -3.60 -9.06
CA ARG A 120 -1.52 -4.26 -7.75
C ARG A 120 -0.95 -3.37 -6.63
N ASP A 121 -1.67 -3.33 -5.52
CA ASP A 121 -1.24 -2.69 -4.29
C ASP A 121 -0.08 -3.43 -3.61
N PRO A 122 0.84 -2.70 -2.93
CA PRO A 122 1.96 -3.31 -2.23
C PRO A 122 1.53 -4.42 -1.26
N PRO A 123 2.29 -5.52 -1.13
CA PRO A 123 1.94 -6.61 -0.22
C PRO A 123 1.65 -6.11 1.21
N GLY A 124 0.51 -6.51 1.75
CA GLY A 124 0.04 -6.11 3.09
C GLY A 124 -0.54 -4.68 3.18
N TYR A 125 -0.54 -3.88 2.11
CA TYR A 125 -1.13 -2.53 2.12
C TYR A 125 -2.61 -2.56 2.49
N ILE A 126 -3.39 -3.40 1.81
CA ILE A 126 -4.85 -3.55 2.04
C ILE A 126 -5.13 -3.96 3.50
N ALA A 127 -4.44 -4.99 4.00
CA ALA A 127 -4.57 -5.42 5.40
C ALA A 127 -4.24 -4.27 6.38
N ALA A 128 -3.19 -3.50 6.11
CA ALA A 128 -2.76 -2.40 6.97
C ALA A 128 -3.72 -1.19 6.96
N VAL A 129 -4.33 -0.84 5.83
CA VAL A 129 -5.35 0.24 5.80
C VAL A 129 -6.66 -0.20 6.46
N LEU A 130 -7.04 -1.47 6.29
CA LEU A 130 -8.18 -2.06 7.00
C LEU A 130 -7.93 -2.05 8.51
N GLU A 131 -6.83 -2.64 8.99
CA GLU A 131 -6.48 -2.69 10.42
C GLU A 131 -6.50 -1.30 11.07
N ARG A 132 -5.83 -0.32 10.45
CA ARG A 132 -5.73 1.05 11.00
C ARG A 132 -7.04 1.83 10.95
N SER A 133 -7.99 1.45 10.08
CA SER A 133 -9.38 1.95 10.14
C SER A 133 -10.12 1.52 11.43
N GLY A 134 -9.50 0.66 12.25
CA GLY A 134 -9.93 0.35 13.61
C GLY A 134 -11.29 -0.34 13.67
N ARG A 135 -12.24 0.25 14.42
CA ARG A 135 -13.62 -0.25 14.57
C ARG A 135 -14.65 0.55 13.78
N LEU A 136 -14.22 1.51 12.96
CA LEU A 136 -15.13 2.39 12.22
C LEU A 136 -15.74 1.67 11.01
N PRO A 137 -16.99 2.00 10.62
CA PRO A 137 -17.59 1.50 9.39
C PRO A 137 -16.75 1.86 8.16
N ILE A 138 -16.61 0.92 7.23
CA ILE A 138 -15.84 1.11 6.00
C ILE A 138 -16.72 0.86 4.77
N ARG A 139 -16.38 1.56 3.69
CA ARG A 139 -16.93 1.40 2.34
C ARG A 139 -15.74 1.03 1.46
N LEU A 140 -15.80 -0.12 0.80
CA LEU A 140 -14.65 -0.74 0.15
C LEU A 140 -14.90 -0.86 -1.35
N SER A 141 -13.94 -0.43 -2.17
CA SER A 141 -13.92 -0.62 -3.62
C SER A 141 -12.68 -1.43 -3.98
N VAL A 142 -12.86 -2.60 -4.61
CA VAL A 142 -11.78 -3.55 -4.90
C VAL A 142 -11.79 -4.04 -6.35
N PHE A 143 -10.62 -4.09 -6.96
CA PHE A 143 -10.31 -4.77 -8.21
C PHE A 143 -9.55 -6.05 -7.93
N HIS A 144 -9.91 -7.11 -8.67
CA HIS A 144 -9.40 -8.48 -8.54
C HIS A 144 -9.69 -9.08 -7.16
N TYR A 145 -10.80 -9.82 -7.04
CA TYR A 145 -11.19 -10.39 -5.75
C TYR A 145 -10.46 -11.70 -5.43
N THR A 146 -9.24 -11.59 -4.90
CA THR A 146 -8.35 -12.74 -4.64
C THR A 146 -8.51 -13.35 -3.24
N GLU A 147 -8.05 -14.59 -3.05
CA GLU A 147 -7.98 -15.25 -1.73
C GLU A 147 -7.14 -14.44 -0.71
N THR A 148 -6.06 -13.79 -1.16
CA THR A 148 -5.27 -12.91 -0.28
C THR A 148 -6.06 -11.69 0.19
N LEU A 149 -6.97 -11.18 -0.64
CA LEU A 149 -7.91 -10.12 -0.27
C LEU A 149 -8.99 -10.65 0.70
N SER A 150 -9.59 -11.82 0.44
CA SER A 150 -10.63 -12.38 1.31
C SER A 150 -10.10 -12.66 2.72
N LEU A 151 -8.90 -13.25 2.83
CA LEU A 151 -8.18 -13.42 4.10
C LEU A 151 -7.93 -12.08 4.83
N SER A 152 -7.57 -11.02 4.09
CA SER A 152 -7.36 -9.67 4.64
C SER A 152 -8.67 -8.99 5.08
N MET A 153 -9.78 -9.27 4.40
CA MET A 153 -11.11 -8.72 4.72
C MET A 153 -11.81 -9.46 5.86
N LYS A 154 -11.54 -10.75 6.05
CA LYS A 154 -12.22 -11.64 7.01
C LYS A 154 -12.33 -11.09 8.44
N PRO A 155 -11.30 -10.47 9.05
CA PRO A 155 -11.41 -9.85 10.39
C PRO A 155 -12.30 -8.60 10.46
N HIS A 156 -12.80 -8.12 9.32
CA HIS A 156 -13.46 -6.83 9.17
C HIS A 156 -14.86 -6.89 8.53
N LEU A 157 -15.33 -8.07 8.09
CA LEU A 157 -16.66 -8.26 7.48
C LEU A 157 -17.81 -7.63 8.28
N TRP A 158 -17.71 -7.68 9.62
CA TRP A 158 -18.71 -7.13 10.56
C TRP A 158 -18.92 -5.61 10.49
N ARG A 159 -18.04 -4.85 9.81
CA ARG A 159 -18.09 -3.38 9.68
C ARG A 159 -18.02 -2.88 8.24
N ILE A 160 -18.05 -3.77 7.25
CA ILE A 160 -18.12 -3.38 5.83
C ILE A 160 -19.58 -3.05 5.51
N THR A 161 -19.83 -1.77 5.23
CA THR A 161 -21.18 -1.23 4.96
C THR A 161 -21.48 -1.13 3.48
N VAL A 162 -20.46 -0.91 2.66
CA VAL A 162 -20.56 -0.92 1.20
C VAL A 162 -19.40 -1.73 0.65
N LEU A 163 -19.69 -2.63 -0.29
CA LEU A 163 -18.70 -3.42 -1.00
C LEU A 163 -18.95 -3.27 -2.51
N LEU A 164 -17.97 -2.71 -3.21
CA LEU A 164 -17.95 -2.59 -4.66
C LEU A 164 -16.83 -3.51 -5.16
N VAL A 165 -17.16 -4.47 -6.02
CA VAL A 165 -16.19 -5.45 -6.55
C VAL A 165 -16.16 -5.35 -8.07
N HIS A 166 -14.94 -5.22 -8.60
CA HIS A 166 -14.61 -5.32 -10.01
C HIS A 166 -13.87 -6.65 -10.22
N ALA A 167 -14.54 -7.59 -10.87
CA ALA A 167 -14.03 -8.93 -11.15
C ALA A 167 -13.87 -9.15 -12.66
N GLU A 168 -12.81 -9.86 -13.04
CA GLU A 168 -12.43 -10.15 -14.42
C GLU A 168 -12.35 -11.66 -14.68
N THR A 169 -12.25 -12.49 -13.63
CA THR A 169 -12.23 -13.96 -13.75
C THR A 169 -13.43 -14.59 -13.03
N THR A 170 -13.71 -15.86 -13.37
CA THR A 170 -14.66 -16.68 -12.60
C THR A 170 -14.18 -16.90 -11.18
N ASP A 171 -12.90 -17.21 -11.00
CA ASP A 171 -12.29 -17.56 -9.73
C ASP A 171 -12.45 -16.44 -8.69
N GLU A 172 -12.36 -15.18 -9.13
CA GLU A 172 -12.63 -13.99 -8.30
C GLU A 172 -14.10 -13.89 -7.85
N VAL A 173 -15.05 -14.30 -8.69
CA VAL A 173 -16.48 -14.32 -8.36
C VAL A 173 -16.81 -15.48 -7.41
N GLU A 174 -16.13 -16.63 -7.54
CA GLU A 174 -16.20 -17.76 -6.59
C GLU A 174 -15.63 -17.40 -5.22
N GLU A 175 -14.49 -16.72 -5.19
CA GLU A 175 -13.86 -16.21 -3.97
C GLU A 175 -14.74 -15.16 -3.26
N LEU A 176 -15.33 -14.26 -4.04
CA LEU A 176 -16.32 -13.30 -3.54
C LEU A 176 -17.52 -14.04 -2.96
N HIS A 177 -18.11 -15.00 -3.69
CA HIS A 177 -19.26 -15.77 -3.23
C HIS A 177 -18.99 -16.50 -1.90
N ARG A 178 -17.80 -17.08 -1.75
CA ARG A 178 -17.37 -17.71 -0.49
C ARG A 178 -17.33 -16.69 0.65
N THR A 179 -16.77 -15.50 0.41
CA THR A 179 -16.75 -14.41 1.41
C THR A 179 -18.16 -13.91 1.74
N LEU A 180 -19.02 -13.73 0.73
CA LEU A 180 -20.42 -13.33 0.93
C LEU A 180 -21.19 -14.38 1.74
N SER A 181 -20.86 -15.66 1.57
CA SER A 181 -21.48 -16.78 2.31
C SER A 181 -21.11 -16.77 3.80
N GLU A 182 -19.88 -16.37 4.17
CA GLU A 182 -19.47 -16.19 5.59
C GLU A 182 -20.28 -15.08 6.30
N GLY A 183 -20.76 -14.10 5.54
CA GLY A 183 -21.72 -13.09 6.00
C GLY A 183 -21.12 -11.73 6.31
N LEU A 184 -21.83 -10.68 5.84
CA LEU A 184 -21.48 -9.28 6.06
C LEU A 184 -22.68 -8.59 6.74
N PRO A 185 -22.79 -8.67 8.09
CA PRO A 185 -24.03 -8.41 8.83
C PRO A 185 -24.51 -6.94 8.79
N VAL A 186 -23.65 -6.02 8.34
CA VAL A 186 -23.95 -4.58 8.23
C VAL A 186 -23.87 -4.06 6.79
N LEU A 187 -23.72 -4.94 5.80
CA LEU A 187 -23.59 -4.56 4.39
C LEU A 187 -24.91 -4.01 3.84
N THR A 188 -24.98 -2.70 3.63
CA THR A 188 -26.16 -1.99 3.09
C THR A 188 -26.13 -1.79 1.58
N MET A 189 -24.99 -2.01 0.93
CA MET A 189 -24.86 -1.96 -0.53
C MET A 189 -23.78 -2.93 -1.03
N LEU A 190 -24.16 -3.78 -1.98
CA LEU A 190 -23.25 -4.63 -2.74
C LEU A 190 -23.38 -4.26 -4.23
N LEU A 191 -22.26 -3.98 -4.88
CA LEU A 191 -22.20 -3.83 -6.34
C LEU A 191 -21.11 -4.76 -6.88
N VAL A 192 -21.48 -5.68 -7.76
CA VAL A 192 -20.53 -6.56 -8.45
C VAL A 192 -20.54 -6.20 -9.92
N ARG A 193 -19.38 -5.82 -10.46
CA ARG A 193 -19.12 -5.60 -11.87
C ARG A 193 -18.23 -6.72 -12.37
N TYR A 194 -18.80 -7.63 -13.14
CA TYR A 194 -18.05 -8.68 -13.82
C TYR A 194 -17.80 -8.25 -15.27
N ASN A 195 -16.53 -8.09 -15.65
CA ASN A 195 -16.13 -7.71 -17.00
C ASN A 195 -15.01 -8.65 -17.46
N PRO A 196 -15.33 -9.87 -17.91
CA PRO A 196 -14.32 -10.83 -18.31
C PRO A 196 -13.52 -10.32 -19.52
N GLU A 197 -12.20 -10.45 -19.46
CA GLU A 197 -11.35 -10.20 -20.62
C GLU A 197 -11.83 -11.07 -21.79
N ARG A 198 -12.08 -10.44 -22.94
CA ARG A 198 -12.46 -11.17 -24.15
C ARG A 198 -11.33 -12.08 -24.57
N CYS A 199 -11.60 -13.37 -24.78
CA CYS A 199 -10.62 -14.27 -25.39
C CYS A 199 -10.21 -13.71 -26.75
N LEU A 200 -8.90 -13.54 -26.98
CA LEU A 200 -8.32 -13.16 -28.27
C LEU A 200 -8.22 -14.35 -29.25
N CYS A 201 -8.88 -15.47 -28.95
CA CYS A 201 -8.89 -16.67 -29.77
C CYS A 201 -9.85 -16.50 -30.97
N ASP A 202 -9.33 -16.59 -32.21
CA ASP A 202 -10.16 -16.57 -33.42
C ASP A 202 -10.88 -17.91 -33.57
N HIS A 203 -12.20 -17.90 -33.39
CA HIS A 203 -13.03 -19.11 -33.28
C HIS A 203 -13.26 -19.89 -34.61
N ARG A 204 -12.48 -19.62 -35.67
CA ARG A 204 -12.75 -20.16 -37.01
C ARG A 204 -12.22 -21.58 -37.23
N ASP A 205 -11.10 -21.95 -36.62
CA ASP A 205 -10.35 -23.17 -36.98
C ASP A 205 -10.12 -24.16 -35.82
N ALA A 206 -10.80 -23.98 -34.67
CA ALA A 206 -10.57 -24.80 -33.47
C ALA A 206 -11.65 -25.88 -33.26
N VAL A 207 -11.29 -27.14 -33.55
CA VAL A 207 -11.98 -28.34 -33.02
C VAL A 207 -11.62 -28.57 -31.52
N GLY A 208 -10.67 -27.80 -30.98
CA GLY A 208 -10.45 -27.70 -29.54
C GLY A 208 -11.42 -26.73 -28.89
N HIS A 209 -12.12 -27.17 -27.84
CA HIS A 209 -12.99 -26.30 -27.05
C HIS A 209 -12.20 -25.11 -26.49
N CYS A 210 -12.68 -23.89 -26.73
CA CYS A 210 -12.28 -22.76 -25.92
C CYS A 210 -12.91 -22.91 -24.53
N GLU A 211 -12.09 -23.29 -23.54
CA GLU A 211 -12.49 -23.36 -22.11
C GLU A 211 -12.98 -22.01 -21.55
N ARG A 212 -12.80 -20.91 -22.30
CA ARG A 212 -13.31 -19.56 -21.99
C ARG A 212 -14.63 -19.21 -22.69
N SER A 213 -15.36 -20.21 -23.18
CA SER A 213 -16.82 -20.08 -23.30
C SER A 213 -17.34 -19.81 -21.89
N THR A 214 -17.88 -18.62 -21.60
CA THR A 214 -18.22 -18.16 -20.23
C THR A 214 -18.77 -19.31 -19.39
N PRO A 215 -17.99 -19.85 -18.42
CA PRO A 215 -18.38 -21.05 -17.72
C PRO A 215 -19.75 -20.83 -17.08
N ARG A 216 -20.63 -21.82 -17.22
CA ARG A 216 -21.95 -21.75 -16.61
C ARG A 216 -21.76 -21.87 -15.10
N MET A 217 -21.65 -20.72 -14.45
CA MET A 217 -21.21 -20.60 -13.08
C MET A 217 -22.34 -21.06 -12.15
N TYR A 218 -22.22 -22.28 -11.62
CA TYR A 218 -23.16 -22.84 -10.66
C TYR A 218 -22.69 -22.49 -9.25
N LEU A 219 -23.12 -21.32 -8.78
CA LEU A 219 -22.97 -20.89 -7.40
C LEU A 219 -24.24 -21.24 -6.62
N ASP A 220 -24.09 -21.85 -5.44
CA ASP A 220 -25.22 -22.10 -4.55
C ASP A 220 -25.89 -20.79 -4.12
N PRO A 221 -27.20 -20.77 -3.82
CA PRO A 221 -27.84 -19.60 -3.23
C PRO A 221 -27.15 -19.22 -1.91
N LEU A 222 -26.81 -17.93 -1.75
CA LEU A 222 -26.19 -17.44 -0.52
C LEU A 222 -27.06 -17.79 0.70
N PRO A 223 -26.47 -18.22 1.83
CA PRO A 223 -27.24 -18.51 3.03
C PRO A 223 -28.03 -17.27 3.45
N ALA A 224 -29.32 -17.44 3.74
CA ALA A 224 -30.22 -16.30 3.93
C ALA A 224 -29.73 -15.32 5.00
N HIS A 225 -29.06 -15.81 6.05
CA HIS A 225 -28.56 -15.00 7.18
C HIS A 225 -27.28 -14.21 6.86
N SER A 226 -26.59 -14.50 5.76
CA SER A 226 -25.31 -13.87 5.41
C SER A 226 -25.47 -12.41 4.96
N LEU A 227 -26.55 -12.14 4.20
CA LEU A 227 -26.97 -10.87 3.56
C LEU A 227 -28.01 -9.98 4.30
N PRO A 228 -28.08 -9.89 5.64
CA PRO A 228 -29.32 -9.56 6.35
C PRO A 228 -29.87 -8.15 6.07
N ARG A 229 -29.00 -7.19 5.73
CA ARG A 229 -29.39 -5.80 5.43
C ARG A 229 -29.75 -5.54 3.96
N LEU A 230 -29.45 -6.47 3.05
CA LEU A 230 -29.79 -6.38 1.63
C LEU A 230 -31.14 -7.04 1.27
N ARG A 231 -31.81 -7.70 2.23
CA ARG A 231 -33.11 -8.39 2.04
C ARG A 231 -34.34 -7.47 1.81
N HIS A 232 -34.13 -6.19 1.54
CA HIS A 232 -35.20 -5.18 1.48
C HIS A 232 -35.08 -4.26 0.26
N VAL A 233 -34.42 -4.73 -0.80
CA VAL A 233 -34.27 -4.05 -2.11
C VAL A 233 -35.07 -4.82 -3.16
#